data_AF-A0A3D2RSU6-F1
#
_entry.id   AF-A0A3D2RSU6-F1
#
_cell.length_a   1.000
_cell.length_b   1.000
_cell.length_c   1.000
_cell.angle_alpha   90.00
_cell.angle_beta   90.00
_cell.angle_gamma   90.00
#
_symmetry.space_group_name_H-M   'P 1'
#
loop_
_entity.id
_entity.type
_entity.pdbx_description
1 polymer ?
#
loop_
_entity_poly.entity_id
_entity_poly.type
_entity_poly.pdbx_seq_one_letter_code
_entity_poly.pdbx_strand_id
1 'polypeptide(L)' 'MDHKGQILKNKHESKPNIIWIMADDMGYGDLACQNPDSKIPTPNLDRLATQGIRFTDAH' A
#
# COMPACT_ATOMS: atom_id res chain seq x y z
N MET A 1 -45.77 7.60 -19.15
CA MET A 1 -45.71 6.32 -18.40
C MET A 1 -44.64 5.50 -19.08
N ASP A 2 -43.38 5.80 -18.79
CA ASP A 2 -42.20 5.18 -19.41
C ASP A 2 -40.96 5.54 -18.57
N HIS A 3 -40.96 5.09 -17.31
CA HIS A 3 -39.81 5.16 -16.39
C HIS A 3 -38.97 3.88 -16.41
N LYS A 4 -38.44 3.45 -17.56
CA LYS A 4 -37.52 2.30 -17.62
C LYS A 4 -36.42 2.51 -18.66
N GLY A 5 -35.23 2.93 -18.21
CA GLY A 5 -34.09 3.06 -19.10
C GLY A 5 -32.74 3.44 -18.48
N GLN A 6 -32.69 3.84 -17.20
CA GLN A 6 -31.40 3.94 -16.50
C GLN A 6 -31.09 2.61 -15.82
N ILE A 7 -30.54 1.69 -16.60
CA ILE A 7 -29.86 0.50 -16.09
C ILE A 7 -28.77 1.02 -15.14
N LEU A 8 -28.88 0.61 -13.88
CA LEU A 8 -28.04 1.02 -12.77
C LEU A 8 -26.56 0.83 -13.17
N LYS A 9 -25.86 1.93 -13.46
CA LYS A 9 -24.40 1.92 -13.48
C LYS A 9 -23.96 1.45 -12.09
N ASN A 10 -23.35 0.27 -12.01
CA ASN A 10 -22.70 -0.18 -10.79
C ASN A 10 -21.75 0.93 -10.33
N LYS A 11 -22.11 1.61 -9.24
CA LYS A 11 -21.32 2.68 -8.61
C LYS A 11 -20.05 2.12 -7.92
N HIS A 12 -19.57 0.97 -8.38
CA HIS A 12 -18.56 0.13 -7.75
C HIS A 12 -17.34 -0.14 -8.63
N GLU A 13 -17.19 0.57 -9.75
CA GLU A 13 -15.91 0.68 -10.47
C GLU A 13 -15.27 2.05 -10.26
N SER A 14 -15.37 2.60 -9.05
CA SER A 14 -14.46 3.70 -8.70
C SER A 14 -13.04 3.16 -8.75
N LYS A 15 -12.20 3.74 -9.61
CA LYS A 15 -10.76 3.42 -9.64
C LYS A 15 -10.19 3.51 -8.23
N PRO A 16 -9.28 2.61 -7.83
CA PRO A 16 -8.65 2.70 -6.53
C PRO A 16 -7.89 4.02 -6.42
N ASN A 17 -7.84 4.58 -5.22
CA ASN A 17 -6.91 5.67 -4.92
C ASN A 17 -5.51 5.08 -4.79
N ILE A 18 -4.52 5.75 -5.37
CA ILE A 18 -3.11 5.37 -5.25
C ILE A 18 -2.43 6.40 -4.35
N ILE A 19 -1.86 5.93 -3.25
CA ILE A 19 -1.02 6.75 -2.36
C ILE A 19 0.41 6.27 -2.56
N TRP A 20 1.28 7.17 -3.04
CA TRP A 20 2.69 6.89 -3.19
C TRP A 20 3.46 7.61 -2.10
N ILE A 21 4.20 6.84 -1.30
CA ILE A 21 5.06 7.33 -0.23
C ILE A 21 6.49 6.94 -0.61
N MET A 22 7.40 7.92 -0.58
CA MET A 22 8.82 7.72 -0.86
C MET A 22 9.62 8.44 0.23
N ALA A 23 10.65 7.77 0.73
CA ALA A 23 11.61 8.33 1.67
C ALA A 23 12.97 8.40 0.97
N ASP A 24 13.63 9.55 1.11
CA ASP A 24 14.99 9.76 0.61
C ASP A 24 15.99 9.08 1.55
N ASP A 25 17.10 8.57 0.99
CA ASP A 25 18.23 7.95 1.71
C ASP A 25 17.87 6.82 2.72
N MET A 26 16.71 6.16 2.57
CA MET A 26 16.36 5.02 3.40
C MET A 26 17.11 3.75 2.94
N GLY A 27 17.97 3.23 3.81
CA GLY A 27 18.71 2.00 3.57
C GLY A 27 17.85 0.76 3.79
N TYR A 28 18.17 -0.33 3.08
CA TYR A 28 17.47 -1.61 3.22
C TYR A 28 17.41 -2.12 4.66
N GLY A 29 18.49 -1.95 5.42
CA GLY A 29 18.61 -2.40 6.80
C GLY A 29 17.94 -1.52 7.85
N ASP A 30 17.34 -0.39 7.46
CA ASP A 30 16.71 0.55 8.39
C ASP A 30 15.35 0.05 8.92
N LEU A 31 14.69 -0.84 8.17
CA LEU A 31 13.39 -1.38 8.55
C LEU A 31 13.54 -2.68 9.35
N ALA A 32 12.84 -2.80 10.48
CA ALA A 32 12.87 -4.01 11.30
C ALA A 32 12.36 -5.24 10.54
N CYS A 33 11.36 -5.04 9.65
CA CYS A 33 10.90 -6.11 8.76
C CYS A 33 11.94 -6.59 7.73
N GLN A 34 13.03 -5.86 7.47
CA GLN A 34 14.12 -6.29 6.58
C GLN A 34 15.37 -6.73 7.34
N ASN A 35 15.63 -6.12 8.50
CA ASN A 35 16.74 -6.43 9.36
C ASN A 35 16.23 -6.51 10.81
N PRO A 36 16.14 -7.71 11.41
CA PRO A 36 15.73 -7.87 12.82
C PRO A 36 16.60 -7.08 13.81
N ASP A 37 17.85 -6.78 13.45
CA ASP A 37 18.78 -5.98 14.24
C ASP A 37 18.71 -4.47 13.92
N SER A 38 17.69 -4.01 13.19
CA SER A 38 17.50 -2.59 12.91
C SER A 38 17.41 -1.79 14.22
N LYS A 39 18.12 -0.66 14.24
CA LYS A 39 18.15 0.25 15.39
C LYS A 39 16.97 1.23 15.41
N ILE A 40 16.19 1.31 14.33
CA ILE A 40 15.13 2.31 14.17
C ILE A 40 13.77 1.61 14.28
N PRO A 41 12.98 1.86 15.34
CA PRO A 41 11.63 1.32 15.44
C PRO A 41 10.74 1.88 14.32
N THR A 42 10.19 1.00 13.49
CA THR A 42 9.35 1.37 12.34
C THR A 42 7.97 0.67 12.36
N PRO A 43 7.23 0.70 13.49
CA PRO A 43 6.07 -0.17 13.70
C PRO A 43 4.93 0.03 12.69
N ASN A 44 4.79 1.22 12.11
CA ASN A 44 3.80 1.49 11.06
C ASN A 44 4.20 0.86 9.72
N LEU A 45 5.48 0.91 9.35
CA LEU A 45 6.00 0.27 8.14
C LEU A 45 6.03 -1.25 8.30
N ASP A 46 6.39 -1.75 9.48
CA ASP A 46 6.32 -3.19 9.79
C ASP A 46 4.89 -3.71 9.68
N ARG A 47 3.89 -2.97 10.19
CA ARG A 47 2.49 -3.34 10.02
C ARG A 47 2.06 -3.35 8.55
N LEU A 48 2.43 -2.32 7.77
CA LEU A 48 2.15 -2.29 6.32
C LEU A 48 2.79 -3.48 5.61
N ALA A 49 4.02 -3.84 5.96
CA ALA A 49 4.74 -5.00 5.46
C ALA A 49 4.00 -6.32 5.72
N THR A 50 3.37 -6.50 6.89
CA THR A 50 2.59 -7.71 7.21
C THR A 50 1.22 -7.78 6.56
N GLN A 51 0.66 -6.63 6.15
CA GLN A 51 -0.68 -6.52 5.57
C GLN A 51 -0.67 -6.43 4.04
N GLY A 52 0.52 -6.46 3.43
CA GLY A 52 0.71 -6.26 2.00
C GLY A 52 1.72 -7.22 1.38
N ILE A 53 2.30 -6.78 0.27
CA ILE A 53 3.36 -7.49 -0.44
C ILE A 53 4.66 -6.71 -0.26
N ARG A 54 5.74 -7.42 0.02
CA ARG A 54 7.09 -6.86 0.14
C ARG A 54 7.96 -7.40 -0.96
N PHE A 55 8.66 -6.50 -1.65
CA PHE A 55 9.70 -6.86 -2.60
C PHE A 55 11.04 -6.76 -1.87
N THR A 56 11.68 -7.90 -1.62
CA THR A 56 12.93 -7.98 -0.85
C THR A 56 14.19 -7.88 -1.72
N ASP A 57 14.01 -7.87 -3.04
CA ASP A 57 15.04 -7.68 -4.07
C ASP A 57 14.45 -6.77 -5.15
N ALA A 58 14.46 -5.47 -4.88
CA ALA A 58 14.01 -4.42 -5.80
C ALA A 58 15.19 -3.48 -6.06
N HIS A 59 15.47 -3.21 -7.34
CA HIS A 59 16.59 -2.42 -7.83
C HIS A 59 16.16 -1.45 -8.93
#